data_AF-A0A674NGY4-F1
#
_entry.id   AF-A0A674NGY4-F1
#
_cell.length_a   1.000
_cell.length_b   1.000
_cell.length_c   1.000
_cell.angle_alpha   90.00
_cell.angle_beta   90.00
_cell.angle_gamma   90.00
#
_symmetry.space_group_name_H-M   'P 1'
#
loop_
_entity.id
_entity.type
_entity.pdbx_description
1 polymer ?
#
loop_
_entity_poly.entity_id
_entity_poly.type
_entity_poly.pdbx_seq_one_letter_code
_entity_poly.pdbx_strand_id
1 'polypeptide(L)'
;MFYAMAQAWALPCGRFLFWSKTKTFVQTFVAALRYFWTLEDTLAGYMFNDLLWCGQEDSDGFDFGSCPGWSACERHPVYSLWCRASQNFAEMACGNVTVLLNGSVVDAFNRESMFGSVELDSLDPCRVDHVNIKVVTDRDGPFMSDCETIWSTFEQAYVGRDPRKIPKDAYNPLFQVAPITTPRDKTMFWSKTERVVHAYNDKTKCFVTMEDTLLGSVLNNLSWCGKEGSSETFTSGCPDWNACKDNKYNPVRSFWTQGSAKFAEAACGDATVMLDGSIATPFNTSSFFAMYEVPNLNSAKVRKLTVVLVTATTPVSECANESLDELRRKLDSNIIYECKEVSETRINECASNNNISCTDCW
;
A
#
# COMPACT_ATOMS: atom_id res chain seq x y z
N MET A 1 -39.38 13.37 5.81
CA MET A 1 -38.03 12.77 5.89
C MET A 1 -36.95 13.85 5.96
N PHE A 2 -36.70 14.62 4.89
CA PHE A 2 -35.59 15.59 4.86
C PHE A 2 -35.67 16.73 5.89
N TYR A 3 -36.87 17.24 6.20
CA TYR A 3 -37.06 18.24 7.26
C TYR A 3 -36.69 17.74 8.66
N ALA A 4 -36.82 16.43 8.93
CA ALA A 4 -36.41 15.83 10.20
C ALA A 4 -34.90 15.57 10.27
N MET A 5 -34.22 15.47 9.13
CA MET A 5 -32.76 15.25 9.06
C MET A 5 -31.97 16.53 9.33
N ALA A 6 -32.45 17.68 8.87
CA ALA A 6 -31.81 18.98 9.09
C ALA A 6 -31.69 19.36 10.58
N GLN A 7 -32.52 18.77 11.45
CA GLN A 7 -32.57 19.09 12.88
C GLN A 7 -31.68 18.22 13.76
N ALA A 8 -31.12 17.12 13.25
CA ALA A 8 -30.44 16.11 14.07
C ALA A 8 -28.91 16.02 13.87
N TRP A 9 -28.36 16.55 12.77
CA TRP A 9 -26.94 16.38 12.43
C TRP A 9 -26.35 17.65 11.79
N ALA A 10 -25.66 18.47 12.58
CA ALA A 10 -24.84 19.56 12.04
C ALA A 10 -23.50 18.97 11.55
N LEU A 11 -23.36 18.79 10.23
CA LEU A 11 -22.11 18.37 9.62
C LEU A 11 -21.04 19.48 9.80
N PRO A 12 -19.79 19.16 10.16
CA PRO A 12 -18.77 20.18 10.34
C PRO A 12 -18.41 20.86 9.01
N CYS A 13 -18.35 22.20 9.00
CA CYS A 13 -17.89 22.95 7.83
C CYS A 13 -16.46 22.54 7.43
N GLY A 14 -16.14 22.66 6.13
CA GLY A 14 -14.83 22.30 5.57
C GLY A 14 -14.64 20.81 5.28
N ARG A 15 -15.65 19.98 5.52
CA ARG A 15 -15.56 18.51 5.41
C ARG A 15 -16.50 17.89 4.36
N PHE A 16 -17.20 18.69 3.57
CA PHE A 16 -18.11 18.19 2.55
C PHE A 16 -17.34 17.70 1.32
N LEU A 17 -17.62 16.47 0.90
CA LEU A 17 -17.05 15.87 -0.30
C LEU A 17 -18.17 15.46 -1.27
N PHE A 18 -18.17 16.10 -2.43
CA PHE A 18 -18.98 15.75 -3.58
C PHE A 18 -18.17 14.90 -4.54
N TRP A 19 -18.86 14.11 -5.36
CA TRP A 19 -18.19 13.25 -6.30
C TRP A 19 -19.00 13.02 -7.57
N SER A 20 -18.32 12.86 -8.70
CA SER A 20 -18.97 12.50 -9.97
C SER A 20 -18.19 11.43 -10.68
N LYS A 21 -18.88 10.31 -10.97
CA LYS A 21 -18.29 9.12 -11.58
C LYS A 21 -17.09 8.58 -10.77
N THR A 22 -17.04 8.70 -9.44
CA THR A 22 -15.93 8.16 -8.61
C THR A 22 -16.41 7.41 -7.35
N LYS A 23 -17.65 6.90 -7.35
CA LYS A 23 -18.32 6.30 -6.19
C LYS A 23 -17.44 5.34 -5.38
N THR A 24 -16.93 4.29 -6.03
CA THR A 24 -16.15 3.23 -5.38
C THR A 24 -14.88 3.78 -4.73
N PHE A 25 -14.14 4.65 -5.45
CA PHE A 25 -12.95 5.30 -4.92
C PHE A 25 -13.29 6.18 -3.71
N VAL A 26 -14.37 6.96 -3.79
CA VAL A 26 -14.80 7.86 -2.71
C VAL A 26 -15.17 7.07 -1.46
N GLN A 27 -15.91 5.97 -1.59
CA GLN A 27 -16.26 5.11 -0.46
C GLN A 27 -15.02 4.60 0.29
N THR A 28 -14.01 4.11 -0.44
CA THR A 28 -12.73 3.68 0.16
C THR A 28 -11.96 4.85 0.76
N PHE A 29 -11.87 5.98 0.04
CA PHE A 29 -11.13 7.17 0.45
C PHE A 29 -11.69 7.79 1.74
N VAL A 30 -13.01 7.90 1.85
CA VAL A 30 -13.69 8.44 3.03
C VAL A 30 -13.59 7.46 4.20
N ALA A 31 -13.72 6.16 3.97
CA ALA A 31 -13.54 5.14 5.02
C ALA A 31 -12.12 5.15 5.62
N ALA A 32 -11.10 5.40 4.79
CA ALA A 32 -9.71 5.47 5.21
C ALA A 32 -9.38 6.76 5.97
N LEU A 33 -9.81 7.92 5.46
CA LEU A 33 -9.45 9.21 6.05
C LEU A 33 -10.34 9.62 7.22
N ARG A 34 -11.61 9.19 7.23
CA ARG A 34 -12.66 9.57 8.22
C ARG A 34 -12.78 11.08 8.46
N TYR A 35 -12.33 11.88 7.48
CA TYR A 35 -12.28 13.32 7.56
C TYR A 35 -13.42 13.97 6.79
N PHE A 36 -13.76 13.41 5.62
CA PHE A 36 -14.82 13.93 4.76
C PHE A 36 -16.17 13.27 5.05
N TRP A 37 -17.23 13.97 4.69
CA TRP A 37 -18.61 13.50 4.68
C TRP A 37 -19.14 13.57 3.26
N THR A 38 -19.77 12.50 2.80
CA THR A 38 -20.50 12.47 1.52
C THR A 38 -22.00 12.42 1.75
N LEU A 39 -22.77 12.52 0.67
CA LEU A 39 -24.21 12.35 0.71
C LEU A 39 -24.60 10.97 1.30
N GLU A 40 -23.82 9.93 1.00
CA GLU A 40 -24.03 8.57 1.49
C GLU A 40 -23.90 8.45 3.01
N ASP A 41 -23.16 9.35 3.66
CA ASP A 41 -23.02 9.37 5.12
C ASP A 41 -24.22 10.04 5.82
N THR A 42 -25.12 10.67 5.07
CA THR A 42 -26.38 11.22 5.61
C THR A 42 -27.38 10.10 5.90
N LEU A 43 -28.39 10.34 6.75
CA LEU A 43 -29.44 9.34 7.01
C LEU A 43 -30.15 8.87 5.73
N ALA A 44 -30.44 9.80 4.79
CA ALA A 44 -31.06 9.44 3.52
C ALA A 44 -30.12 8.60 2.65
N GLY A 45 -28.86 9.02 2.57
CA GLY A 45 -27.82 8.30 1.85
C GLY A 45 -27.64 6.89 2.40
N TYR A 46 -27.42 6.76 3.70
CA TYR A 46 -27.21 5.47 4.36
C TYR A 46 -28.40 4.51 4.18
N MET A 47 -29.63 5.00 4.34
CA MET A 47 -30.84 4.15 4.22
C MET A 47 -31.11 3.67 2.79
N PHE A 48 -30.76 4.46 1.77
CA PHE A 48 -31.14 4.19 0.38
C PHE A 48 -29.95 3.95 -0.55
N ASN A 49 -28.72 3.93 -0.04
CA ASN A 49 -27.54 3.68 -0.85
C ASN A 49 -27.62 2.30 -1.51
N ASP A 50 -27.37 2.27 -2.83
CA ASP A 50 -27.41 1.05 -3.66
C ASP A 50 -28.78 0.34 -3.71
N LEU A 51 -29.86 0.99 -3.28
CA LEU A 51 -31.22 0.45 -3.39
C LEU A 51 -31.95 0.96 -4.65
N LEU A 52 -32.49 0.02 -5.43
CA LEU A 52 -33.47 0.31 -6.48
C LEU A 52 -34.85 -0.07 -5.96
N TRP A 53 -35.78 0.88 -5.99
CA TRP A 53 -37.15 0.66 -5.56
C TRP A 53 -38.15 1.48 -6.37
N CYS A 54 -39.39 1.00 -6.43
CA CYS A 54 -40.50 1.62 -7.12
C CYS A 54 -41.81 1.26 -6.41
N GLY A 55 -42.87 2.02 -6.68
CA GLY A 55 -44.21 1.68 -6.21
C GLY A 55 -44.91 0.70 -7.14
N GLN A 56 -45.85 -0.08 -6.61
CA GLN A 56 -46.81 -0.87 -7.39
C GLN A 56 -48.20 -0.22 -7.27
N GLU A 57 -48.96 -0.15 -8.36
CA GLU A 57 -50.28 0.53 -8.37
C GLU A 57 -51.31 -0.14 -7.43
N ASP A 58 -51.20 -1.45 -7.22
CA ASP A 58 -52.19 -2.26 -6.48
C ASP A 58 -51.67 -2.79 -5.13
N SER A 59 -50.59 -2.21 -4.60
CA SER A 59 -49.94 -2.71 -3.38
C SER A 59 -49.38 -1.56 -2.53
N ASP A 60 -49.76 -1.56 -1.25
CA ASP A 60 -49.16 -0.68 -0.25
C ASP A 60 -47.76 -1.23 0.11
N GLY A 61 -46.74 -0.83 -0.63
CA GLY A 61 -45.36 -1.27 -0.37
C GLY A 61 -44.34 -0.82 -1.40
N PHE A 62 -43.06 -1.04 -1.07
CA PHE A 62 -41.95 -0.88 -2.01
C PHE A 62 -41.72 -2.20 -2.75
N ASP A 63 -41.66 -2.14 -4.08
CA ASP A 63 -41.11 -3.22 -4.90
C ASP A 63 -39.60 -2.99 -5.05
N PHE A 64 -38.83 -4.06 -4.92
CA PHE A 64 -37.37 -4.10 -5.08
C PHE A 64 -36.92 -5.09 -6.17
N GLY A 65 -37.84 -5.91 -6.70
CA GLY A 65 -37.53 -7.01 -7.61
C GLY A 65 -37.85 -6.71 -9.08
N SER A 66 -38.87 -5.88 -9.35
CA SER A 66 -39.40 -5.67 -10.72
C SER A 66 -39.24 -4.23 -11.23
N CYS A 67 -38.36 -3.45 -10.61
CA CYS A 67 -38.23 -2.04 -10.95
C CYS A 67 -37.39 -1.81 -12.21
N PRO A 68 -37.82 -0.90 -13.10
CA PRO A 68 -36.99 -0.49 -14.22
C PRO A 68 -35.73 0.21 -13.71
N GLY A 69 -34.66 0.17 -14.49
CA GLY A 69 -33.47 0.98 -14.18
C GLY A 69 -33.84 2.46 -14.15
N TRP A 70 -33.25 3.22 -13.23
CA TRP A 70 -33.45 4.66 -13.07
C TRP A 70 -33.26 5.50 -14.35
N SER A 71 -32.45 5.04 -15.32
CA SER A 71 -32.30 5.68 -16.64
C SER A 71 -33.45 5.41 -17.62
N ALA A 72 -34.37 4.50 -17.30
CA ALA A 72 -35.47 4.13 -18.17
C ALA A 72 -36.65 5.13 -18.12
N CYS A 73 -36.73 5.98 -17.08
CA CYS A 73 -37.82 6.94 -16.92
C CYS A 73 -37.33 8.28 -16.33
N GLU A 74 -37.77 9.38 -16.93
CA GLU A 74 -37.41 10.76 -16.52
C GLU A 74 -37.86 11.10 -15.08
N ARG A 75 -38.92 10.44 -14.58
CA ARG A 75 -39.47 10.63 -13.23
C ARG A 75 -39.41 9.37 -12.38
N HIS A 76 -38.25 8.71 -12.36
CA HIS A 76 -38.05 7.57 -11.47
C HIS A 76 -38.04 8.02 -9.99
N PRO A 77 -38.71 7.31 -9.06
CA PRO A 77 -38.79 7.72 -7.66
C PRO A 77 -37.43 7.75 -6.96
N VAL A 78 -36.55 6.77 -7.26
CA VAL A 78 -35.15 6.78 -6.79
C VAL A 78 -34.40 8.02 -7.30
N TYR A 79 -34.53 8.37 -8.59
CA TYR A 79 -33.88 9.57 -9.13
C TYR A 79 -34.37 10.84 -8.42
N SER A 80 -35.69 10.96 -8.22
CA SER A 80 -36.31 12.08 -7.51
C SER A 80 -35.83 12.21 -6.06
N LEU A 81 -35.69 11.06 -5.36
CA LEU A 81 -35.12 11.02 -4.02
C LEU A 81 -33.68 11.53 -4.01
N TRP A 82 -32.83 11.00 -4.90
CA TRP A 82 -31.42 11.39 -4.97
C TRP A 82 -31.25 12.84 -5.39
N CYS A 83 -32.04 13.38 -6.31
CA CYS A 83 -32.04 14.81 -6.61
C CYS A 83 -32.35 15.64 -5.36
N ARG A 84 -33.40 15.30 -4.62
CA ARG A 84 -33.76 16.05 -3.41
C ARG A 84 -32.73 15.90 -2.30
N ALA A 85 -32.15 14.72 -2.14
CA ALA A 85 -31.11 14.46 -1.14
C ALA A 85 -29.82 15.24 -1.47
N SER A 86 -29.39 15.21 -2.72
CA SER A 86 -28.21 15.92 -3.23
C SER A 86 -28.38 17.43 -3.10
N GLN A 87 -29.56 17.96 -3.43
CA GLN A 87 -29.91 19.36 -3.21
C GLN A 87 -29.75 19.75 -1.73
N ASN A 88 -30.38 19.00 -0.81
CA ASN A 88 -30.30 19.33 0.62
C ASN A 88 -28.86 19.24 1.14
N PHE A 89 -28.07 18.26 0.67
CA PHE A 89 -26.67 18.11 1.06
C PHE A 89 -25.81 19.28 0.59
N ALA A 90 -26.03 19.76 -0.63
CA ALA A 90 -25.40 20.95 -1.16
C ALA A 90 -25.81 22.23 -0.42
N GLU A 91 -27.09 22.41 -0.11
CA GLU A 91 -27.60 23.54 0.69
C GLU A 91 -27.03 23.54 2.12
N MET A 92 -26.68 22.37 2.67
CA MET A 92 -26.03 22.26 3.98
C MET A 92 -24.53 22.55 3.96
N ALA A 93 -23.87 22.49 2.80
CA ALA A 93 -22.44 22.63 2.69
C ALA A 93 -21.94 24.02 3.13
N CYS A 94 -20.80 24.03 3.81
CA CYS A 94 -20.17 25.26 4.29
C CYS A 94 -18.66 25.12 4.42
N GLY A 95 -17.95 26.25 4.36
CA GLY A 95 -16.49 26.33 4.35
C GLY A 95 -15.89 25.85 3.02
N ASN A 96 -14.70 25.26 3.08
CA ASN A 96 -14.06 24.65 1.92
C ASN A 96 -14.72 23.31 1.57
N VAL A 97 -15.28 23.19 0.37
CA VAL A 97 -15.83 21.93 -0.13
C VAL A 97 -14.84 21.26 -1.09
N THR A 98 -14.86 19.93 -1.15
CA THR A 98 -14.03 19.14 -2.07
C THR A 98 -14.91 18.42 -3.08
N VAL A 99 -14.49 18.39 -4.34
CA VAL A 99 -15.18 17.68 -5.43
C VAL A 99 -14.19 16.71 -6.07
N LEU A 100 -14.51 15.42 -6.06
CA LEU A 100 -13.75 14.39 -6.76
C LEU A 100 -14.37 14.11 -8.14
N LEU A 101 -13.61 14.35 -9.21
CA LEU A 101 -14.04 14.10 -10.58
C LEU A 101 -13.20 12.98 -11.20
N ASN A 102 -13.82 12.17 -12.06
CA ASN A 102 -13.12 11.13 -12.78
C ASN A 102 -12.36 11.67 -13.99
N GLY A 103 -11.04 11.70 -13.92
CA GLY A 103 -10.16 12.08 -15.02
C GLY A 103 -9.90 10.98 -16.04
N SER A 104 -10.28 9.73 -15.77
CA SER A 104 -10.05 8.60 -16.67
C SER A 104 -11.13 8.47 -17.78
N VAL A 105 -12.06 9.42 -17.88
CA VAL A 105 -13.14 9.41 -18.88
C VAL A 105 -13.17 10.74 -19.63
N VAL A 106 -13.67 10.71 -20.86
CA VAL A 106 -14.00 11.92 -21.62
C VAL A 106 -15.02 12.72 -20.81
N ASP A 107 -14.75 14.02 -20.64
CA ASP A 107 -15.52 14.96 -19.82
C ASP A 107 -15.63 14.55 -18.34
N ALA A 108 -14.58 14.86 -17.59
CA ALA A 108 -14.50 14.68 -16.14
C ALA A 108 -15.63 15.42 -15.39
N PHE A 109 -16.01 16.60 -15.87
CA PHE A 109 -17.19 17.32 -15.44
C PHE A 109 -18.28 17.23 -16.51
N ASN A 110 -19.51 16.91 -16.10
CA ASN A 110 -20.69 16.97 -16.96
C ASN A 110 -21.76 17.83 -16.27
N ARG A 111 -22.22 18.89 -16.95
CA ARG A 111 -23.24 19.82 -16.43
C ARG A 111 -24.59 19.13 -16.18
N GLU A 112 -24.89 18.05 -16.88
CA GLU A 112 -26.13 17.27 -16.73
C GLU A 112 -26.03 16.19 -15.63
N SER A 113 -24.83 15.99 -15.04
CA SER A 113 -24.68 15.04 -13.93
C SER A 113 -25.39 15.53 -12.65
N MET A 114 -25.59 14.64 -11.67
CA MET A 114 -26.15 15.02 -10.35
C MET A 114 -25.35 16.17 -9.70
N PHE A 115 -24.02 16.07 -9.73
CA PHE A 115 -23.17 17.14 -9.25
C PHE A 115 -23.34 18.44 -10.06
N GLY A 116 -23.36 18.33 -11.39
CA GLY A 116 -23.40 19.51 -12.26
C GLY A 116 -24.74 20.25 -12.30
N SER A 117 -25.86 19.52 -12.21
CA SER A 117 -27.21 20.08 -12.41
C SER A 117 -27.99 20.28 -11.11
N VAL A 118 -27.61 19.61 -10.03
CA VAL A 118 -28.32 19.70 -8.74
C VAL A 118 -27.42 20.28 -7.68
N GLU A 119 -26.30 19.62 -7.38
CA GLU A 119 -25.46 19.98 -6.23
C GLU A 119 -24.79 21.33 -6.45
N LEU A 120 -24.16 21.53 -7.62
CA LEU A 120 -23.44 22.75 -7.96
C LEU A 120 -24.35 23.99 -7.93
N ASP A 121 -25.57 23.87 -8.46
CA ASP A 121 -26.54 24.98 -8.51
C ASP A 121 -27.20 25.24 -7.14
N SER A 122 -27.07 24.31 -6.19
CA SER A 122 -27.64 24.39 -4.83
C SER A 122 -26.61 24.80 -3.76
N LEU A 123 -25.34 24.97 -4.11
CA LEU A 123 -24.32 25.47 -3.17
C LEU A 123 -24.61 26.92 -2.80
N ASP A 124 -24.65 27.23 -1.50
CA ASP A 124 -24.87 28.58 -1.00
C ASP A 124 -23.57 29.41 -1.03
N PRO A 125 -23.48 30.47 -1.87
CA PRO A 125 -22.29 31.30 -1.98
C PRO A 125 -21.99 32.11 -0.71
N CYS A 126 -22.94 32.25 0.22
CA CYS A 126 -22.73 32.90 1.51
C CYS A 126 -22.11 31.98 2.56
N ARG A 127 -22.08 30.67 2.31
CA ARG A 127 -21.61 29.65 3.27
C ARG A 127 -20.40 28.87 2.78
N VAL A 128 -20.21 28.76 1.46
CA VAL A 128 -19.09 28.06 0.84
C VAL A 128 -17.98 29.06 0.50
N ASP A 129 -16.80 28.86 1.09
CA ASP A 129 -15.65 29.74 0.88
C ASP A 129 -14.91 29.39 -0.43
N HIS A 130 -14.66 28.10 -0.65
CA HIS A 130 -13.93 27.59 -1.82
C HIS A 130 -14.41 26.20 -2.25
N VAL A 131 -14.42 25.96 -3.57
CA VAL A 131 -14.66 24.66 -4.18
C VAL A 131 -13.32 24.08 -4.68
N ASN A 132 -12.82 23.04 -4.01
CA ASN A 132 -11.58 22.36 -4.36
C ASN A 132 -11.86 21.17 -5.27
N ILE A 133 -11.54 21.30 -6.56
CA ILE A 133 -11.72 20.22 -7.53
C ILE A 133 -10.46 19.37 -7.60
N LYS A 134 -10.59 18.06 -7.38
CA LYS A 134 -9.53 17.07 -7.60
C LYS A 134 -9.96 16.10 -8.69
N VAL A 135 -9.21 16.08 -9.78
CA VAL A 135 -9.43 15.17 -10.91
C VAL A 135 -8.58 13.92 -10.70
N VAL A 136 -9.21 12.77 -10.57
CA VAL A 136 -8.58 11.46 -10.32
C VAL A 136 -8.47 10.71 -11.64
N THR A 137 -7.26 10.66 -12.22
CA THR A 137 -6.99 9.99 -13.50
C THR A 137 -6.61 8.52 -13.35
N ASP A 138 -6.33 8.09 -12.12
CA ASP A 138 -5.89 6.75 -11.77
C ASP A 138 -6.74 6.27 -10.58
N ARG A 139 -7.77 5.46 -10.87
CA ARG A 139 -8.74 4.99 -9.86
C ARG A 139 -8.16 3.88 -8.98
N ASP A 140 -7.05 3.26 -9.39
CA ASP A 140 -6.46 2.08 -8.78
C ASP A 140 -5.14 2.37 -8.03
N GLY A 141 -4.67 3.63 -8.07
CA GLY A 141 -3.31 3.93 -7.61
C GLY A 141 -2.26 3.30 -8.55
N PRO A 142 -0.96 3.47 -8.27
CA PRO A 142 0.09 3.09 -9.21
C PRO A 142 0.00 1.59 -9.51
N PHE A 143 -0.50 1.23 -10.71
CA PHE A 143 -0.52 -0.11 -11.32
C PHE A 143 -0.43 -1.27 -10.30
N MET A 144 -1.50 -1.53 -9.56
CA MET A 144 -1.64 -2.83 -8.93
C MET A 144 -2.36 -3.72 -9.93
N SER A 145 -1.62 -4.55 -10.66
CA SER A 145 -2.22 -5.62 -11.46
C SER A 145 -3.14 -6.46 -10.58
N ASP A 146 -4.26 -6.94 -11.13
CA ASP A 146 -5.17 -7.80 -10.35
C ASP A 146 -4.44 -9.04 -9.82
N CYS A 147 -4.96 -9.61 -8.73
CA CYS A 147 -4.32 -10.75 -8.07
C CYS A 147 -4.13 -11.96 -9.01
N GLU A 148 -5.01 -12.14 -9.99
CA GLU A 148 -4.93 -13.21 -10.99
C GLU A 148 -3.74 -13.00 -11.94
N THR A 149 -3.51 -11.76 -12.37
CA THR A 149 -2.36 -11.36 -13.20
C THR A 149 -1.06 -11.50 -12.43
N ILE A 150 -1.02 -11.08 -11.16
CA ILE A 150 0.16 -11.25 -10.31
C ILE A 150 0.47 -12.74 -10.12
N TRP A 151 -0.54 -13.54 -9.78
CA TRP A 151 -0.38 -14.97 -9.55
C TRP A 151 0.06 -15.72 -10.80
N SER A 152 -0.60 -15.49 -11.94
CA SER A 152 -0.24 -16.12 -13.21
C SER A 152 1.16 -15.70 -13.69
N THR A 153 1.57 -14.46 -13.44
CA THR A 153 2.93 -13.99 -13.75
C THR A 153 3.98 -14.59 -12.81
N PHE A 154 3.63 -14.80 -11.54
CA PHE A 154 4.48 -15.51 -10.58
C PHE A 154 4.72 -16.97 -11.01
N GLU A 155 3.67 -17.69 -11.40
CA GLU A 155 3.78 -19.09 -11.86
C GLU A 155 4.62 -19.24 -13.13
N GLN A 156 4.54 -18.28 -14.06
CA GLN A 156 5.34 -18.28 -15.30
C GLN A 156 6.85 -18.39 -15.08
N ALA A 157 7.35 -17.95 -13.91
CA ALA A 157 8.76 -18.00 -13.58
C ALA A 157 9.29 -19.44 -13.42
N TYR A 158 8.46 -20.37 -12.95
CA TYR A 158 8.92 -21.70 -12.53
C TYR A 158 8.05 -22.89 -12.96
N VAL A 159 6.75 -22.71 -13.24
CA VAL A 159 5.85 -23.80 -13.64
C VAL A 159 6.31 -24.41 -14.97
N GLY A 160 6.28 -25.73 -15.07
CA GLY A 160 6.76 -26.48 -16.25
C GLY A 160 8.27 -26.51 -16.43
N ARG A 161 9.06 -25.93 -15.51
CA ARG A 161 10.52 -25.83 -15.61
C ARG A 161 11.24 -26.72 -14.61
N ASP A 162 12.51 -27.01 -14.89
CA ASP A 162 13.41 -27.69 -13.95
C ASP A 162 13.65 -26.80 -12.72
N PRO A 163 13.24 -27.23 -11.51
CA PRO A 163 13.33 -26.42 -10.30
C PRO A 163 14.77 -26.16 -9.83
N ARG A 164 15.79 -26.73 -10.49
CA ARG A 164 17.21 -26.48 -10.23
C ARG A 164 17.85 -25.50 -11.21
N LYS A 165 17.07 -24.94 -12.13
CA LYS A 165 17.55 -24.08 -13.23
C LYS A 165 16.70 -22.81 -13.39
N ILE A 166 16.13 -22.29 -12.31
CA ILE A 166 15.29 -21.07 -12.36
C ILE A 166 16.17 -19.85 -12.07
N PRO A 167 16.57 -19.03 -13.06
CA PRO A 167 17.39 -17.84 -12.81
C PRO A 167 16.59 -16.74 -12.10
N LYS A 168 17.27 -15.83 -11.40
CA LYS A 168 16.63 -14.68 -10.71
C LYS A 168 15.80 -13.81 -11.66
N ASP A 169 16.28 -13.61 -12.89
CA ASP A 169 15.63 -12.75 -13.89
C ASP A 169 14.32 -13.34 -14.43
N ALA A 170 14.04 -14.62 -14.15
CA ALA A 170 12.74 -15.22 -14.46
C ALA A 170 11.58 -14.52 -13.73
N TYR A 171 11.86 -13.85 -12.60
CA TYR A 171 10.88 -13.07 -11.85
C TYR A 171 10.81 -11.59 -12.26
N ASN A 172 11.59 -11.14 -13.26
CA ASN A 172 11.51 -9.74 -13.72
C ASN A 172 10.08 -9.32 -14.14
N PRO A 173 9.31 -10.15 -14.88
CA PRO A 173 7.92 -9.81 -15.20
C PRO A 173 7.04 -9.63 -13.96
N LEU A 174 7.25 -10.44 -12.91
CA LEU A 174 6.50 -10.33 -11.65
C LEU A 174 6.71 -8.97 -10.99
N PHE A 175 7.96 -8.50 -10.92
CA PHE A 175 8.28 -7.18 -10.36
C PHE A 175 7.93 -6.01 -11.30
N GLN A 176 7.48 -6.27 -12.54
CA GLN A 176 6.89 -5.26 -13.41
C GLN A 176 5.39 -5.09 -13.15
N VAL A 177 4.66 -6.20 -12.91
CA VAL A 177 3.21 -6.18 -12.63
C VAL A 177 2.89 -5.89 -11.16
N ALA A 178 3.81 -6.21 -10.25
CA ALA A 178 3.74 -5.90 -8.82
C ALA A 178 5.04 -5.20 -8.39
N PRO A 179 5.25 -3.94 -8.80
CA PRO A 179 6.47 -3.21 -8.50
C PRO A 179 6.60 -2.95 -7.00
N ILE A 180 7.81 -3.12 -6.48
CA ILE A 180 8.12 -2.78 -5.09
C ILE A 180 8.19 -1.26 -4.97
N THR A 181 7.44 -0.71 -4.02
CA THR A 181 7.54 0.68 -3.61
C THR A 181 7.86 0.74 -2.12
N THR A 182 8.71 1.69 -1.73
CA THR A 182 9.01 1.94 -0.31
C THR A 182 8.72 3.40 0.00
N PRO A 183 8.05 3.71 1.12
CA PRO A 183 7.93 5.09 1.56
C PRO A 183 9.31 5.68 1.81
N ARG A 184 9.45 6.98 1.51
CA ARG A 184 10.72 7.71 1.73
C ARG A 184 11.13 7.62 3.20
N ASP A 185 12.42 7.41 3.45
CA ASP A 185 13.04 7.34 4.79
C ASP A 185 12.57 6.16 5.65
N LYS A 186 11.98 5.12 5.03
CA LYS A 186 11.34 4.00 5.75
C LYS A 186 11.90 2.61 5.39
N THR A 187 12.84 2.52 4.47
CA THR A 187 13.43 1.23 4.07
C THR A 187 14.31 0.65 5.20
N MET A 188 14.03 -0.57 5.63
CA MET A 188 14.83 -1.32 6.60
C MET A 188 15.28 -2.66 6.01
N PHE A 189 16.59 -2.82 5.88
CA PHE A 189 17.24 -4.10 5.58
C PHE A 189 17.63 -4.80 6.89
N TRP A 190 17.97 -6.07 6.80
CA TRP A 190 18.46 -6.82 7.94
C TRP A 190 19.39 -7.96 7.53
N SER A 191 20.30 -8.34 8.43
CA SER A 191 21.14 -9.53 8.25
C SER A 191 21.37 -10.22 9.57
N LYS A 192 20.87 -11.46 9.69
CA LYS A 192 20.89 -12.29 10.91
C LYS A 192 20.14 -11.67 12.11
N THR A 193 19.28 -10.67 11.85
CA THR A 193 18.51 -9.91 12.85
C THR A 193 16.99 -9.96 12.60
N GLU A 194 16.52 -10.89 11.76
CA GLU A 194 15.12 -11.10 11.39
C GLU A 194 14.15 -10.94 12.57
N ARG A 195 14.36 -11.74 13.63
CA ARG A 195 13.50 -11.73 14.82
C ARG A 195 13.42 -10.35 15.47
N VAL A 196 14.53 -9.64 15.57
CA VAL A 196 14.61 -8.34 16.24
C VAL A 196 13.90 -7.28 15.40
N VAL A 197 14.15 -7.28 14.09
CA VAL A 197 13.57 -6.33 13.14
C VAL A 197 12.06 -6.48 13.06
N HIS A 198 11.55 -7.71 12.93
CA HIS A 198 10.10 -7.94 12.88
C HIS A 198 9.44 -7.61 14.23
N ALA A 199 10.04 -8.01 15.36
CA ALA A 199 9.49 -7.65 16.68
C ALA A 199 9.44 -6.14 16.91
N TYR A 200 10.43 -5.40 16.41
CA TYR A 200 10.45 -3.94 16.46
C TYR A 200 9.39 -3.32 15.53
N ASN A 201 9.34 -3.77 14.28
CA ASN A 201 8.45 -3.19 13.28
C ASN A 201 6.97 -3.54 13.51
N ASP A 202 6.68 -4.70 14.11
CA ASP A 202 5.32 -5.12 14.45
C ASP A 202 4.62 -4.18 15.41
N LYS A 203 5.38 -3.59 16.34
CA LYS A 203 4.84 -2.67 17.33
C LYS A 203 4.87 -1.21 16.87
N THR A 204 5.89 -0.84 16.11
CA THR A 204 6.16 0.56 15.79
C THR A 204 5.64 0.99 14.42
N LYS A 205 5.53 0.07 13.45
CA LYS A 205 5.20 0.33 12.04
C LYS A 205 6.05 1.45 11.43
N CYS A 206 7.27 1.57 11.93
CA CYS A 206 8.18 2.67 11.63
C CYS A 206 8.92 2.50 10.32
N PHE A 207 9.08 1.27 9.86
CA PHE A 207 9.85 0.92 8.68
C PHE A 207 9.09 -0.09 7.83
N VAL A 208 9.63 -0.40 6.67
CA VAL A 208 9.16 -1.44 5.76
C VAL A 208 10.36 -2.31 5.46
N THR A 209 10.28 -3.62 5.73
CA THR A 209 11.24 -4.61 5.24
C THR A 209 10.76 -5.21 3.92
N MET A 210 11.60 -6.04 3.27
CA MET A 210 11.19 -6.75 2.06
C MET A 210 9.96 -7.63 2.33
N GLU A 211 9.90 -8.26 3.51
CA GLU A 211 8.80 -9.14 3.94
C GLU A 211 7.50 -8.37 4.25
N ASP A 212 7.56 -7.05 4.46
CA ASP A 212 6.37 -6.19 4.64
C ASP A 212 5.75 -5.73 3.31
N THR A 213 6.41 -6.01 2.17
CA THR A 213 5.88 -5.68 0.84
C THR A 213 4.76 -6.64 0.41
N LEU A 214 3.98 -6.31 -0.64
CA LEU A 214 2.92 -7.18 -1.16
C LEU A 214 3.43 -8.60 -1.47
N LEU A 215 4.49 -8.72 -2.27
CA LEU A 215 5.04 -10.01 -2.66
C LEU A 215 5.79 -10.68 -1.50
N GLY A 216 6.51 -9.89 -0.69
CA GLY A 216 7.23 -10.41 0.48
C GLY A 216 6.29 -11.04 1.48
N SER A 217 5.21 -10.35 1.86
CA SER A 217 4.26 -10.81 2.89
C SER A 217 3.51 -12.08 2.48
N VAL A 218 3.13 -12.20 1.20
CA VAL A 218 2.42 -13.37 0.68
C VAL A 218 3.34 -14.58 0.56
N LEU A 219 4.61 -14.38 0.21
CA LEU A 219 5.56 -15.46 -0.08
C LEU A 219 6.52 -15.76 1.08
N ASN A 220 6.45 -15.02 2.18
CA ASN A 220 7.31 -15.22 3.33
C ASN A 220 7.14 -16.62 3.93
N ASN A 221 8.24 -17.28 4.26
CA ASN A 221 8.27 -18.64 4.82
C ASN A 221 7.58 -19.73 3.95
N LEU A 222 7.31 -19.46 2.67
CA LEU A 222 6.77 -20.44 1.74
C LEU A 222 7.88 -21.13 0.92
N SER A 223 7.56 -22.34 0.44
CA SER A 223 8.39 -23.08 -0.50
C SER A 223 7.54 -23.47 -1.70
N TRP A 224 8.07 -23.25 -2.90
CA TRP A 224 7.39 -23.55 -4.16
C TRP A 224 8.39 -23.96 -5.22
N CYS A 225 7.93 -24.81 -6.13
CA CYS A 225 8.67 -25.19 -7.31
C CYS A 225 7.78 -25.74 -8.40
N GLY A 226 8.29 -25.72 -9.63
CA GLY A 226 7.68 -26.42 -10.75
C GLY A 226 8.33 -27.78 -10.97
N LYS A 227 7.83 -28.50 -11.96
CA LYS A 227 8.42 -29.73 -12.46
C LYS A 227 8.35 -29.72 -13.98
N GLU A 228 9.43 -30.15 -14.63
CA GLU A 228 9.48 -30.26 -16.08
C GLU A 228 8.34 -31.16 -16.59
N GLY A 229 7.56 -30.66 -17.55
CA GLY A 229 6.39 -31.36 -18.11
C GLY A 229 5.12 -31.32 -17.24
N SER A 230 5.09 -30.54 -16.15
CA SER A 230 3.90 -30.34 -15.30
C SER A 230 3.44 -28.89 -15.32
N SER A 231 2.13 -28.67 -15.34
CA SER A 231 1.50 -27.35 -15.21
C SER A 231 1.15 -27.01 -13.75
N GLU A 232 1.64 -27.77 -12.78
CA GLU A 232 1.30 -27.59 -11.36
C GLU A 232 2.43 -26.90 -10.58
N THR A 233 2.03 -26.18 -9.53
CA THR A 233 2.93 -25.69 -8.47
C THR A 233 3.02 -26.75 -7.38
N PHE A 234 4.23 -27.15 -7.02
CA PHE A 234 4.51 -28.07 -5.93
C PHE A 234 5.02 -27.29 -4.71
N THR A 235 4.52 -27.62 -3.52
CA THR A 235 4.97 -27.07 -2.22
C THR A 235 5.78 -28.09 -1.41
N SER A 236 5.95 -29.30 -1.94
CA SER A 236 6.72 -30.40 -1.36
C SER A 236 7.65 -31.00 -2.40
N GLY A 237 8.77 -31.58 -1.96
CA GLY A 237 9.77 -32.13 -2.86
C GLY A 237 10.58 -31.07 -3.63
N CYS A 238 10.50 -29.80 -3.22
CA CYS A 238 11.26 -28.71 -3.82
C CYS A 238 12.72 -28.72 -3.37
N PRO A 239 13.67 -28.26 -4.22
CA PRO A 239 15.07 -28.17 -3.82
C PRO A 239 15.26 -27.22 -2.64
N ASP A 240 16.03 -27.65 -1.64
CA ASP A 240 16.43 -26.79 -0.53
C ASP A 240 17.22 -25.56 -1.02
N TRP A 241 17.28 -24.55 -0.15
CA TRP A 241 17.98 -23.28 -0.37
C TRP A 241 19.41 -23.40 -0.92
N ASN A 242 20.13 -24.45 -0.52
CA ASN A 242 21.51 -24.74 -0.91
C ASN A 242 21.66 -26.05 -1.72
N ALA A 243 20.56 -26.66 -2.17
CA ALA A 243 20.60 -27.97 -2.84
C ALA A 243 21.29 -27.94 -4.22
N CYS A 244 21.36 -26.77 -4.85
CA CYS A 244 21.89 -26.62 -6.21
C CYS A 244 23.36 -26.16 -6.17
N LYS A 245 24.30 -27.08 -6.41
CA LYS A 245 25.76 -26.86 -6.26
C LYS A 245 26.38 -26.06 -7.41
N ASP A 246 25.88 -26.22 -8.63
CA ASP A 246 26.51 -25.64 -9.82
C ASP A 246 25.94 -24.27 -10.21
N ASN A 247 24.75 -23.95 -9.70
CA ASN A 247 24.00 -22.74 -9.98
C ASN A 247 23.02 -22.54 -8.83
N LYS A 248 23.18 -21.47 -8.03
CA LYS A 248 22.34 -21.15 -6.86
C LYS A 248 20.92 -20.69 -7.27
N TYR A 249 20.27 -21.44 -8.16
CA TYR A 249 19.08 -21.06 -8.90
C TYR A 249 17.97 -22.09 -8.65
N ASN A 250 17.30 -21.95 -7.49
CA ASN A 250 16.01 -22.58 -7.24
C ASN A 250 14.93 -21.49 -7.19
N PRO A 251 13.64 -21.83 -7.44
CA PRO A 251 12.56 -20.85 -7.52
C PRO A 251 12.51 -19.86 -6.35
N VAL A 252 12.59 -20.37 -5.12
CA VAL A 252 12.51 -19.57 -3.89
C VAL A 252 13.70 -18.63 -3.76
N ARG A 253 14.92 -19.17 -3.88
CA ARG A 253 16.16 -18.39 -3.77
C ARG A 253 16.24 -17.32 -4.86
N SER A 254 15.83 -17.66 -6.08
CA SER A 254 15.82 -16.74 -7.21
C SER A 254 14.82 -15.61 -7.05
N PHE A 255 13.65 -15.90 -6.48
CA PHE A 255 12.66 -14.87 -6.11
C PHE A 255 13.25 -13.89 -5.09
N TRP A 256 13.75 -14.38 -3.95
CA TRP A 256 14.32 -13.51 -2.91
C TRP A 256 15.54 -12.75 -3.40
N THR A 257 16.36 -13.35 -4.25
CA THR A 257 17.52 -12.68 -4.87
C THR A 257 17.07 -11.49 -5.73
N GLN A 258 16.06 -11.68 -6.57
CA GLN A 258 15.56 -10.61 -7.43
C GLN A 258 14.75 -9.57 -6.63
N GLY A 259 13.96 -10.01 -5.66
CA GLY A 259 13.19 -9.17 -4.75
C GLY A 259 14.08 -8.26 -3.91
N SER A 260 15.14 -8.78 -3.29
CA SER A 260 16.14 -8.00 -2.56
C SER A 260 16.76 -6.89 -3.43
N ALA A 261 17.14 -7.22 -4.67
CA ALA A 261 17.67 -6.21 -5.59
C ALA A 261 16.64 -5.13 -5.91
N LYS A 262 15.40 -5.50 -6.22
CA LYS A 262 14.30 -4.57 -6.52
C LYS A 262 13.91 -3.72 -5.30
N PHE A 263 13.96 -4.29 -4.11
CA PHE A 263 13.72 -3.58 -2.86
C PHE A 263 14.79 -2.52 -2.58
N ALA A 264 16.06 -2.84 -2.84
CA ALA A 264 17.15 -1.87 -2.75
C ALA A 264 17.05 -0.76 -3.82
N GLU A 265 16.69 -1.09 -5.06
CA GLU A 265 16.45 -0.10 -6.13
C GLU A 265 15.29 0.87 -5.79
N ALA A 266 14.31 0.40 -5.01
CA ALA A 266 13.13 1.14 -4.58
C ALA A 266 13.39 2.02 -3.35
N ALA A 267 14.52 1.84 -2.65
CA ALA A 267 14.88 2.64 -1.48
C ALA A 267 15.04 4.13 -1.84
N CYS A 268 14.55 5.01 -0.96
CA CYS A 268 14.57 6.45 -1.19
C CYS A 268 14.73 7.22 0.13
N GLY A 269 15.61 8.23 0.13
CA GLY A 269 15.94 9.00 1.33
C GLY A 269 16.92 8.25 2.23
N ASP A 270 16.61 8.15 3.52
CA ASP A 270 17.41 7.43 4.51
C ASP A 270 17.01 5.96 4.57
N ALA A 271 17.98 5.08 4.32
CA ALA A 271 17.84 3.64 4.51
C ALA A 271 18.48 3.22 5.83
N THR A 272 17.95 2.17 6.45
CA THR A 272 18.49 1.58 7.68
C THR A 272 18.77 0.10 7.47
N VAL A 273 19.80 -0.43 8.11
CA VAL A 273 20.07 -1.87 8.15
C VAL A 273 20.37 -2.32 9.58
N MET A 274 19.66 -3.33 10.08
CA MET A 274 20.00 -3.96 11.36
C MET A 274 20.97 -5.12 11.15
N LEU A 275 22.13 -5.08 11.81
CA LEU A 275 23.14 -6.14 11.76
C LEU A 275 23.37 -6.73 13.15
N ASP A 276 23.76 -8.00 13.21
CA ASP A 276 24.03 -8.69 14.47
C ASP A 276 25.45 -8.36 14.99
N GLY A 277 25.53 -7.59 16.07
CA GLY A 277 26.76 -7.23 16.77
C GLY A 277 27.23 -8.29 17.78
N SER A 278 26.46 -9.38 17.95
CA SER A 278 26.79 -10.50 18.83
C SER A 278 27.66 -11.56 18.14
N ILE A 279 28.08 -11.30 16.90
CA ILE A 279 28.96 -12.16 16.11
C ILE A 279 30.23 -11.40 15.67
N ALA A 280 31.30 -12.14 15.40
CA ALA A 280 32.60 -11.57 15.02
C ALA A 280 32.61 -10.83 13.67
N THR A 281 31.66 -11.16 12.78
CA THR A 281 31.57 -10.61 11.42
C THR A 281 30.12 -10.20 11.13
N PRO A 282 29.68 -9.03 11.63
CA PRO A 282 28.33 -8.51 11.42
C PRO A 282 27.97 -8.33 9.94
N PHE A 283 28.92 -7.89 9.13
CA PHE A 283 28.76 -7.78 7.68
C PHE A 283 29.52 -8.90 6.97
N ASN A 284 28.82 -9.76 6.24
CA ASN A 284 29.45 -10.81 5.45
C ASN A 284 29.25 -10.52 3.95
N THR A 285 30.34 -10.48 3.20
CA THR A 285 30.34 -10.19 1.76
C THR A 285 29.58 -11.20 0.90
N SER A 286 29.32 -12.39 1.42
CA SER A 286 28.52 -13.44 0.79
C SER A 286 27.05 -13.48 1.25
N SER A 287 26.63 -12.53 2.10
CA SER A 287 25.24 -12.37 2.53
C SER A 287 24.36 -11.79 1.42
N PHE A 288 23.04 -11.96 1.54
CA PHE A 288 22.07 -11.35 0.62
C PHE A 288 22.17 -9.83 0.61
N PHE A 289 22.21 -9.21 1.78
CA PHE A 289 22.42 -7.78 1.93
C PHE A 289 23.66 -7.30 1.15
N ALA A 290 24.81 -7.96 1.34
CA ALA A 290 26.05 -7.57 0.66
C ALA A 290 26.04 -7.82 -0.86
N MET A 291 25.45 -8.93 -1.32
CA MET A 291 25.53 -9.34 -2.73
C MET A 291 24.46 -8.70 -3.61
N TYR A 292 23.27 -8.43 -3.07
CA TYR A 292 22.09 -8.07 -3.87
C TYR A 292 21.43 -6.78 -3.42
N GLU A 293 21.67 -6.29 -2.20
CA GLU A 293 21.00 -5.07 -1.72
C GLU A 293 21.97 -3.88 -1.80
N VAL A 294 23.14 -3.98 -1.16
CA VAL A 294 24.17 -2.91 -1.18
C VAL A 294 24.53 -2.44 -2.60
N PRO A 295 24.79 -3.33 -3.58
CA PRO A 295 25.15 -2.88 -4.94
C PRO A 295 24.00 -2.23 -5.72
N ASN A 296 22.74 -2.41 -5.27
CA ASN A 296 21.54 -1.89 -5.93
C ASN A 296 20.98 -0.63 -5.25
N LEU A 297 21.63 -0.13 -4.19
CA LEU A 297 21.30 1.16 -3.59
C LEU A 297 21.67 2.28 -4.57
N ASN A 298 20.66 3.00 -5.04
CA ASN A 298 20.86 4.09 -5.99
C ASN A 298 21.22 5.40 -5.26
N SER A 299 22.46 5.86 -5.39
CA SER A 299 22.96 7.08 -4.75
C SER A 299 22.27 8.38 -5.19
N ALA A 300 21.53 8.38 -6.31
CA ALA A 300 20.68 9.52 -6.69
C ALA A 300 19.37 9.58 -5.88
N LYS A 301 18.94 8.47 -5.26
CA LYS A 301 17.71 8.38 -4.45
C LYS A 301 17.98 8.23 -2.96
N VAL A 302 19.00 7.45 -2.61
CA VAL A 302 19.39 7.13 -1.24
C VAL A 302 20.43 8.13 -0.78
N ARG A 303 20.10 8.88 0.27
CA ARG A 303 20.97 9.90 0.86
C ARG A 303 21.94 9.29 1.87
N LYS A 304 21.44 8.39 2.71
CA LYS A 304 22.16 7.85 3.87
C LYS A 304 21.79 6.40 4.11
N LEU A 305 22.78 5.60 4.51
CA LEU A 305 22.61 4.27 5.06
C LEU A 305 23.04 4.29 6.54
N THR A 306 22.09 4.08 7.44
CA THR A 306 22.34 3.91 8.88
C THR A 306 22.44 2.43 9.22
N VAL A 307 23.61 1.99 9.68
CA VAL A 307 23.81 0.67 10.27
C VAL A 307 23.44 0.72 11.74
N VAL A 308 22.46 -0.08 12.13
CA VAL A 308 22.07 -0.30 13.52
C VAL A 308 22.66 -1.64 13.95
N LEU A 309 23.77 -1.60 14.68
CA LEU A 309 24.46 -2.78 15.17
C LEU A 309 23.82 -3.23 16.49
N VAL A 310 23.06 -4.32 16.43
CA VAL A 310 22.32 -4.85 17.58
C VAL A 310 23.24 -5.70 18.44
N THR A 311 23.53 -5.25 19.66
CA THR A 311 24.45 -5.90 20.57
C THR A 311 23.72 -6.69 21.66
N ALA A 312 24.29 -7.83 22.04
CA ALA A 312 23.96 -8.51 23.29
C ALA A 312 24.57 -7.79 24.51
N THR A 313 24.24 -8.26 25.71
CA THR A 313 24.79 -7.74 26.99
C THR A 313 26.32 -7.66 27.01
N THR A 314 26.98 -8.56 26.29
CA THR A 314 28.41 -8.51 25.99
C THR A 314 28.59 -8.39 24.47
N PRO A 315 28.92 -7.19 23.94
CA PRO A 315 29.12 -7.01 22.51
C PRO A 315 30.34 -7.82 22.05
N VAL A 316 30.19 -8.51 20.91
CA VAL A 316 31.30 -9.22 20.25
C VAL A 316 31.94 -8.34 19.18
N SER A 317 31.14 -7.47 18.57
CA SER A 317 31.57 -6.47 17.59
C SER A 317 31.04 -5.09 17.94
N GLU A 318 31.79 -4.09 17.48
CA GLU A 318 31.50 -2.66 17.59
C GLU A 318 31.46 -2.03 16.19
N CYS A 319 31.03 -0.77 16.07
CA CYS A 319 30.98 -0.06 14.79
C CYS A 319 32.35 0.10 14.11
N ALA A 320 33.44 -0.02 14.87
CA ALA A 320 34.81 -0.04 14.36
C ALA A 320 35.27 -1.40 13.81
N ASN A 321 34.40 -2.42 13.79
CA ASN A 321 34.73 -3.75 13.27
C ASN A 321 35.11 -3.71 11.78
N GLU A 322 36.17 -4.44 11.41
CA GLU A 322 36.72 -4.46 10.03
C GLU A 322 35.68 -4.81 8.96
N SER A 323 34.72 -5.67 9.29
CA SER A 323 33.66 -6.02 8.34
C SER A 323 32.72 -4.85 8.02
N LEU A 324 32.50 -3.94 8.97
CA LEU A 324 31.71 -2.73 8.76
C LEU A 324 32.49 -1.67 7.98
N ASP A 325 33.82 -1.62 8.14
CA ASP A 325 34.69 -0.85 7.26
C ASP A 325 34.68 -1.38 5.81
N GLU A 326 34.53 -2.69 5.62
CA GLU A 326 34.34 -3.26 4.29
C GLU A 326 32.99 -2.88 3.68
N LEU A 327 31.90 -2.90 4.45
CA LEU A 327 30.60 -2.39 4.01
C LEU A 327 30.71 -0.92 3.58
N ARG A 328 31.34 -0.08 4.40
CA ARG A 328 31.56 1.33 4.08
C ARG A 328 32.34 1.52 2.77
N ARG A 329 33.34 0.68 2.50
CA ARG A 329 34.12 0.71 1.25
C ARG A 329 33.35 0.23 0.03
N LYS A 330 32.37 -0.68 0.21
CA LYS A 330 31.52 -1.20 -0.87
C LYS A 330 30.34 -0.29 -1.20
N LEU A 331 29.92 0.55 -0.25
CA LEU A 331 28.85 1.52 -0.45
C LEU A 331 29.30 2.63 -1.42
N ASP A 332 28.39 3.10 -2.28
CA ASP A 332 28.66 4.25 -3.14
C ASP A 332 29.08 5.46 -2.30
N SER A 333 30.16 6.13 -2.70
CA SER A 333 30.74 7.27 -1.97
C SER A 333 29.79 8.46 -1.80
N ASN A 334 28.73 8.55 -2.61
CA ASN A 334 27.71 9.59 -2.51
C ASN A 334 26.64 9.27 -1.45
N ILE A 335 26.59 8.04 -0.93
CA ILE A 335 25.68 7.66 0.15
C ILE A 335 26.41 7.86 1.48
N ILE A 336 25.81 8.65 2.36
CA ILE A 336 26.36 8.87 3.71
C ILE A 336 26.29 7.56 4.49
N TYR A 337 27.42 7.15 5.08
CA TYR A 337 27.49 6.00 5.98
C TYR A 337 27.45 6.46 7.43
N GLU A 338 26.54 5.88 8.21
CA GLU A 338 26.45 6.08 9.67
C GLU A 338 26.35 4.71 10.35
N CYS A 339 27.00 4.52 11.49
CA CYS A 339 26.88 3.30 12.29
C CYS A 339 26.57 3.67 13.74
N LYS A 340 25.61 2.95 14.33
CA LYS A 340 25.15 3.15 15.70
C LYS A 340 24.99 1.81 16.40
N GLU A 341 25.48 1.74 17.63
CA GLU A 341 25.40 0.54 18.46
C GLU A 341 24.21 0.66 19.40
N VAL A 342 23.41 -0.40 19.49
CA VAL A 342 22.24 -0.42 20.37
C VAL A 342 22.04 -1.82 20.94
N SER A 343 21.74 -1.91 22.23
CA SER A 343 21.43 -3.20 22.85
C SER A 343 20.06 -3.71 22.41
N GLU A 344 19.90 -5.03 22.28
CA GLU A 344 18.59 -5.63 21.97
C GLU A 344 17.53 -5.22 23.03
N THR A 345 17.93 -5.09 24.29
CA THR A 345 17.07 -4.61 25.38
C THR A 345 16.52 -3.21 25.08
N ARG A 346 17.37 -2.28 24.64
CA ARG A 346 16.95 -0.92 24.31
C ARG A 346 15.98 -0.90 23.13
N ILE A 347 16.23 -1.70 22.09
CA ILE A 347 15.28 -1.84 20.96
C ILE A 347 13.92 -2.32 21.45
N ASN A 348 13.89 -3.33 22.31
CA ASN A 348 12.64 -3.91 22.84
C ASN A 348 11.86 -2.92 23.74
N GLU A 349 12.55 -2.15 24.57
CA GLU A 349 11.97 -1.07 25.38
C GLU A 349 11.35 0.00 24.48
N CYS A 350 12.10 0.44 23.47
CA CYS A 350 11.66 1.41 22.48
C CYS A 350 10.42 0.95 21.73
N ALA A 351 10.41 -0.31 21.28
CA ALA A 351 9.28 -0.90 20.57
C ALA A 351 7.99 -0.90 21.40
N SER A 352 8.11 -0.80 22.73
CA SER A 352 6.97 -0.80 23.66
C SER A 352 6.54 0.61 24.07
N ASN A 353 7.19 1.67 23.59
CA ASN A 353 6.92 3.05 23.94
C ASN A 353 6.66 3.94 22.70
N ASN A 354 5.38 4.19 22.42
CA ASN A 354 4.94 4.95 21.25
C ASN A 354 5.30 6.46 21.27
N ASN A 355 5.89 6.96 22.36
CA ASN A 355 6.30 8.36 22.47
C ASN A 355 7.75 8.62 21.99
N ILE A 356 8.51 7.57 21.66
CA ILE A 356 9.88 7.71 21.17
C ILE A 356 9.86 7.63 19.64
N SER A 357 10.51 8.60 18.97
CA SER A 357 10.70 8.54 17.53
C SER A 357 11.52 7.31 17.16
N CYS A 358 11.16 6.66 16.05
CA CYS A 358 11.76 5.41 15.61
C CYS A 358 13.29 5.44 15.55
N THR A 359 13.87 6.58 15.15
CA THR A 359 15.32 6.77 14.98
C THR A 359 16.03 7.18 16.26
N ASP A 360 15.30 7.60 17.30
CA ASP A 360 15.87 7.97 18.60
C ASP A 360 16.16 6.73 19.47
N CYS A 361 15.82 5.56 18.95
CA CYS A 361 16.08 4.28 19.58
C CYS A 361 17.53 3.81 19.46
N TRP A 362 18.33 4.47 18.61
CA TRP A 362 19.74 4.18 18.38
C TRP A 362 20.58 5.44 18.16
#